data_AF-B8KVS8-F1
#
_entry.id   AF-B8KVS8-F1
#
_cell.length_a   1.000
_cell.length_b   1.000
_cell.length_c   1.000
_cell.angle_alpha   90.00
_cell.angle_beta   90.00
_cell.angle_gamma   90.00
#
_symmetry.space_group_name_H-M   'P 1'
#
loop_
_entity.id
_entity.type
_entity.pdbx_description
1 polymer ?
#
loop_
_entity_poly.entity_id
_entity_poly.type
_entity_poly.pdbx_seq_one_letter_code
_entity_poly.pdbx_strand_id
1 'polypeptide(L)'
;MSAIAQTTGTLTYGPSAGAGGSGATPAEPVPIPSLFLLPLAVALAFFGYRALRKQGGRQLLGAVLLASGVSLGGISSLHIQDAIAQMMIELNQPNGGTVDIPVSDAIYTNTSGVALQIGTVTAPPSCATSAPADECVTDLTLENGESCSTVYDCTQTISFTSTAPTDATAGGATYDVAATATSGLAVTFSTTSAACSVSGSTVTFDAVGDCVINADQAGDANFSVAPQVQQSFSVALPVVTVTKTADGAEGMMPTDASFTLTRTGDTTNPLTVTYALSGTATVVNDYTVASEATIEIPASHSSVDLPITVLDDEVYDPSETVEVTLSANTAYTVGTVGAVVAEITAPDKRLFVTRSGYVGGLGGIAGADAKCNADANKPSDGGTYKAMLAGGGRSAAPTPSDWVLAADTKYFRPSGVYIAGTGPYVVFSFPLVSAVDPGVGRVWTGLLNNWTAAGSTCDGWSGETLVDGFYGLASRLDILAISIGASSCSGAQYPLYCVEQ
;
A
#
# COMPACT_ATOMS: atom_id res chain seq x y z
N MET A 1 -20.08 1.19 26.84
CA MET A 1 -19.88 1.80 28.17
C MET A 1 -20.20 0.74 29.22
N SER A 2 -19.21 -0.08 29.59
CA SER A 2 -19.31 -0.84 30.83
C SER A 2 -18.92 0.12 31.95
N ALA A 3 -19.85 0.44 32.84
CA ALA A 3 -19.53 1.08 34.11
C ALA A 3 -18.59 0.13 34.84
N ILE A 4 -17.32 0.51 34.95
CA ILE A 4 -16.36 -0.17 35.83
C ILE A 4 -17.02 -0.14 37.21
N ALA A 5 -17.24 -1.30 37.81
CA ALA A 5 -17.75 -1.38 39.17
C ALA A 5 -16.73 -0.66 40.07
N GLN A 6 -16.98 0.61 40.40
CA GLN A 6 -16.19 1.35 41.36
C GLN A 6 -16.35 0.62 42.69
N THR A 7 -15.29 -0.05 43.13
CA THR A 7 -15.28 -0.73 44.43
C THR A 7 -15.35 0.33 45.52
N THR A 8 -16.52 0.45 46.15
CA THR A 8 -16.77 1.40 47.24
C THR A 8 -16.07 0.95 48.52
N GLY A 9 -15.71 1.93 49.35
CA GLY A 9 -15.39 1.68 50.75
C GLY A 9 -16.67 1.44 51.56
N THR A 10 -16.56 1.20 52.87
CA THR A 10 -17.74 1.01 53.73
C THR A 10 -17.64 1.78 55.05
N LEU A 11 -18.76 2.39 55.45
CA LEU A 11 -18.95 3.04 56.74
C LEU A 11 -20.05 2.28 57.49
N THR A 12 -19.73 1.77 58.69
CA THR A 12 -20.74 1.19 59.59
C THR A 12 -21.10 2.18 60.68
N TYR A 13 -22.34 2.11 61.18
CA TYR A 13 -22.82 2.96 62.26
C TYR A 13 -23.89 2.25 63.08
N GLY A 14 -24.09 2.66 64.33
CA GLY A 14 -25.05 2.07 65.26
C GLY A 14 -25.50 3.04 66.35
N PRO A 15 -26.49 2.67 67.19
CA PRO A 15 -26.90 3.50 68.31
C PRO A 15 -25.73 3.70 69.28
N SER A 16 -25.49 4.94 69.73
CA SER A 16 -24.40 5.21 70.68
C SER A 16 -24.66 4.53 72.04
N ALA A 17 -23.63 3.88 72.58
CA ALA A 17 -23.71 3.21 73.89
C ALA A 17 -23.63 4.23 75.03
N GLY A 18 -24.65 5.07 75.15
CA GLY A 18 -24.69 6.18 76.11
C GLY A 18 -26.08 6.68 76.51
N ALA A 19 -27.17 6.10 75.99
CA ALA A 19 -28.53 6.44 76.40
C ALA A 19 -28.95 5.74 77.71
N GLY A 20 -28.19 5.96 78.78
CA GLY A 20 -28.67 5.75 80.14
C GLY A 20 -29.67 6.86 80.48
N GLY A 21 -30.95 6.50 80.56
CA GLY A 21 -32.05 7.46 80.67
C GLY A 21 -31.92 8.48 81.82
N SER A 22 -32.13 9.75 81.49
CA SER A 22 -32.64 10.75 82.41
C SER A 22 -33.68 11.59 81.68
N GLY A 23 -34.88 11.68 82.25
CA GLY A 23 -36.10 12.18 81.60
C GLY A 23 -35.96 13.55 80.97
N ALA A 24 -36.40 13.65 79.71
CA ALA A 24 -36.66 14.92 79.05
C ALA A 24 -37.92 15.55 79.66
N THR A 25 -37.73 16.66 80.38
CA THR A 25 -38.77 17.68 80.59
C THR A 25 -39.08 18.36 79.26
N PRO A 26 -40.35 18.73 78.98
CA PRO A 26 -40.74 19.27 77.69
C PRO A 26 -40.09 20.65 77.44
N ALA A 27 -39.45 20.80 76.28
CA ALA A 27 -38.88 22.05 75.82
C ALA A 27 -39.98 23.08 75.50
N GLU A 28 -39.76 24.30 75.98
CA GLU A 28 -40.59 25.49 75.75
C GLU A 28 -40.31 26.05 74.33
N PRO A 29 -41.32 26.52 73.58
CA PRO A 29 -41.13 27.01 72.22
C PRO A 29 -40.45 28.40 72.18
N VAL A 30 -39.30 28.49 71.50
CA VAL A 30 -38.66 29.77 71.15
C VAL A 30 -39.32 30.33 69.88
N PRO A 31 -39.71 31.63 69.84
CA PRO A 31 -40.41 32.21 68.69
C PRO A 31 -39.47 32.48 67.50
N ILE A 32 -39.94 32.11 66.31
CA ILE A 32 -39.37 32.44 65.01
C ILE A 32 -39.72 33.89 64.66
N PRO A 33 -38.77 34.77 64.29
CA PRO A 33 -39.11 35.98 63.55
C PRO A 33 -39.26 35.65 62.07
N SER A 34 -40.51 35.66 61.62
CA SER A 34 -40.93 35.64 60.23
C SER A 34 -40.37 36.86 59.48
N LEU A 35 -39.58 36.65 58.42
CA LEU A 35 -39.39 37.66 57.38
C LEU A 35 -39.65 37.06 56.00
N PHE A 36 -40.89 37.26 55.56
CA PHE A 36 -41.30 37.30 54.15
C PHE A 36 -40.50 38.40 53.42
N LEU A 37 -40.01 38.11 52.20
CA LEU A 37 -40.19 38.91 50.96
C LEU A 37 -39.04 38.74 49.95
N LEU A 38 -39.30 37.92 48.92
CA LEU A 38 -38.96 38.13 47.50
C LEU A 38 -40.22 37.67 46.72
N PRO A 39 -40.55 38.15 45.50
CA PRO A 39 -39.70 38.85 44.52
C PRO A 39 -40.36 40.07 43.82
N LEU A 40 -39.57 40.97 43.22
CA LEU A 40 -40.06 41.90 42.19
C LEU A 40 -38.97 42.25 41.17
N ALA A 41 -39.40 42.34 39.91
CA ALA A 41 -38.74 42.93 38.73
C ALA A 41 -38.00 41.99 37.77
N VAL A 42 -38.79 41.22 37.01
CA VAL A 42 -38.54 40.99 35.58
C VAL A 42 -39.26 42.08 34.78
N ALA A 43 -38.64 42.50 33.67
CA ALA A 43 -39.19 43.27 32.54
C ALA A 43 -39.29 44.81 32.65
N LEU A 44 -38.31 45.50 32.06
CA LEU A 44 -38.54 46.62 31.13
C LEU A 44 -37.22 47.02 30.43
N ALA A 45 -37.18 46.79 29.11
CA ALA A 45 -36.78 47.77 28.08
C ALA A 45 -36.32 47.07 26.78
N PHE A 46 -37.20 46.25 26.22
CA PHE A 46 -37.35 46.14 24.77
C PHE A 46 -37.83 47.50 24.26
N PHE A 47 -36.94 48.42 23.92
CA PHE A 47 -37.15 49.57 23.01
C PHE A 47 -35.87 50.43 23.02
N GLY A 48 -34.86 50.05 22.25
CA GLY A 48 -33.63 50.84 22.23
C GLY A 48 -32.47 50.36 21.38
N TYR A 49 -32.67 49.48 20.39
CA TYR A 49 -31.60 49.23 19.40
C TYR A 49 -32.16 48.88 18.02
N ARG A 50 -33.06 49.74 17.53
CA ARG A 50 -33.45 49.79 16.10
C ARG A 50 -33.20 51.19 15.55
N ALA A 51 -32.02 51.74 15.83
CA ALA A 51 -31.49 52.93 15.19
C ALA A 51 -29.98 52.95 15.44
N LEU A 52 -29.21 52.36 14.53
CA LEU A 52 -27.84 52.76 14.16
C LEU A 52 -27.39 51.86 13.00
N ARG A 53 -28.09 51.98 11.86
CA ARG A 53 -27.63 51.48 10.56
C ARG A 53 -27.88 52.57 9.53
N LYS A 54 -26.97 53.55 9.46
CA LYS A 54 -26.64 54.36 8.27
C LYS A 54 -25.72 55.53 8.66
N GLN A 55 -24.41 55.30 8.65
CA GLN A 55 -23.44 56.16 7.94
C GLN A 55 -22.25 55.25 7.58
N GLY A 56 -21.89 55.21 6.30
CA GLY A 56 -20.80 54.37 5.80
C GLY A 56 -19.47 55.11 5.80
N GLY A 57 -18.37 54.37 5.96
CA GLY A 57 -17.01 54.83 5.66
C GLY A 57 -15.96 54.49 6.72
N ARG A 58 -15.24 53.38 6.48
CA ARG A 58 -13.83 53.04 6.84
C ARG A 58 -13.14 53.83 7.98
N GLN A 59 -12.63 53.13 9.01
CA GLN A 59 -11.19 52.89 9.28
C GLN A 59 -10.91 52.42 10.74
N LEU A 60 -10.03 51.40 10.84
CA LEU A 60 -9.00 51.18 11.89
C LEU A 60 -9.42 51.07 13.39
N LEU A 61 -9.68 49.84 13.85
CA LEU A 61 -9.12 49.34 15.13
C LEU A 61 -7.82 48.60 14.77
N GLY A 62 -6.71 48.70 15.47
CA GLY A 62 -6.34 49.42 16.68
C GLY A 62 -4.87 49.06 16.86
N ALA A 63 -4.01 50.05 16.76
CA ALA A 63 -2.58 49.89 16.91
C ALA A 63 -2.16 50.29 18.32
N VAL A 64 -1.03 49.71 18.77
CA VAL A 64 -0.07 50.27 19.75
C VAL A 64 -0.45 49.98 21.22
N LEU A 65 0.34 49.30 22.09
CA LEU A 65 1.77 48.98 22.11
C LEU A 65 2.04 47.83 23.11
N LEU A 66 2.93 46.90 22.72
CA LEU A 66 3.69 46.02 23.61
C LEU A 66 4.75 46.83 24.36
N ALA A 67 4.85 46.65 25.67
CA ALA A 67 6.10 46.84 26.41
C ALA A 67 6.10 46.01 27.70
N SER A 68 7.20 45.30 27.88
CA SER A 68 7.49 44.23 28.81
C SER A 68 7.60 44.67 30.28
N GLY A 69 7.15 43.79 31.17
CA GLY A 69 7.81 43.40 32.42
C GLY A 69 8.22 44.47 33.43
N VAL A 70 7.41 44.65 34.48
CA VAL A 70 7.91 44.85 35.85
C VAL A 70 7.02 44.08 36.82
N SER A 71 7.69 43.31 37.67
CA SER A 71 7.25 42.52 38.83
C SER A 71 6.07 43.06 39.64
N LEU A 72 5.08 42.21 39.89
CA LEU A 72 4.34 42.16 41.15
C LEU A 72 4.17 40.68 41.54
N GLY A 73 5.13 40.17 42.31
CA GLY A 73 4.94 38.97 43.10
C GLY A 73 4.19 39.30 44.39
N GLY A 74 3.34 38.37 44.83
CA GLY A 74 2.58 38.41 46.08
C GLY A 74 1.45 39.44 46.04
N ILE A 75 0.18 39.07 46.24
CA ILE A 75 -0.36 38.20 47.27
C ILE A 75 -1.80 37.82 46.89
N SER A 76 -2.22 36.65 47.37
CA SER A 76 -3.60 36.22 47.55
C SER A 76 -4.34 35.82 46.27
N SER A 77 -4.10 34.57 45.90
CA SER A 77 -5.09 33.67 45.29
C SER A 77 -6.48 33.90 45.88
N LEU A 78 -7.36 34.55 45.12
CA LEU A 78 -8.79 34.36 45.28
C LEU A 78 -9.07 32.95 44.75
N HIS A 79 -8.89 31.97 45.63
CA HIS A 79 -9.36 30.60 45.44
C HIS A 79 -10.88 30.70 45.47
N ILE A 80 -11.49 30.93 44.30
CA ILE A 80 -12.90 30.60 44.12
C ILE A 80 -12.89 29.07 44.19
N GLN A 81 -13.13 28.52 45.38
CA GLN A 81 -13.53 27.13 45.50
C GLN A 81 -14.80 27.03 44.66
N ASP A 82 -14.69 26.41 43.48
CA ASP A 82 -15.85 25.83 42.83
C ASP A 82 -16.55 25.01 43.90
N ALA A 83 -17.80 25.37 44.22
CA ALA A 83 -18.61 24.60 45.15
C ALA A 83 -18.88 23.25 44.48
N ILE A 84 -17.99 22.29 44.71
CA ILE A 84 -18.16 20.90 44.31
C ILE A 84 -19.46 20.44 44.96
N ALA A 85 -20.39 19.91 44.18
CA ALA A 85 -21.57 19.25 44.73
C ALA A 85 -21.12 18.02 45.51
N GLN A 86 -20.81 18.19 46.80
CA GLN A 86 -20.42 17.10 47.68
C GLN A 86 -21.60 16.13 47.84
N MET A 87 -21.32 14.84 47.81
CA MET A 87 -22.36 13.82 47.89
C MET A 87 -22.89 13.77 49.33
N MET A 88 -24.15 14.14 49.52
CA MET A 88 -24.81 14.08 50.83
C MET A 88 -25.47 12.71 51.02
N ILE A 89 -25.09 12.01 52.07
CA ILE A 89 -25.63 10.71 52.47
C ILE A 89 -26.33 10.86 53.82
N GLU A 90 -27.59 10.46 53.88
CA GLU A 90 -28.35 10.48 55.12
C GLU A 90 -28.22 9.15 55.89
N LEU A 91 -27.83 9.23 57.16
CA LEU A 91 -27.85 8.13 58.12
C LEU A 91 -29.20 8.14 58.87
N ASN A 92 -30.22 7.57 58.23
CA ASN A 92 -31.60 7.64 58.73
C ASN A 92 -32.06 6.41 59.54
N GLN A 93 -31.24 5.37 59.67
CA GLN A 93 -31.60 4.15 60.39
C GLN A 93 -31.19 4.23 61.86
N PRO A 94 -32.13 4.34 62.83
CA PRO A 94 -31.80 4.49 64.24
C PRO A 94 -31.14 3.24 64.87
N ASN A 95 -31.31 2.07 64.25
CA ASN A 95 -30.66 0.83 64.68
C ASN A 95 -29.26 0.63 64.06
N GLY A 96 -28.79 1.58 63.26
CA GLY A 96 -27.53 1.45 62.53
C GLY A 96 -27.65 0.76 61.18
N GLY A 97 -26.50 0.61 60.53
CA GLY A 97 -26.39 -0.03 59.22
C GLY A 97 -24.98 0.07 58.64
N THR A 98 -24.87 -0.27 57.36
CA THR A 98 -23.66 -0.08 56.56
C THR A 98 -24.03 0.75 55.35
N VAL A 99 -23.22 1.76 55.04
CA VAL A 99 -23.37 2.58 53.84
C VAL A 99 -22.07 2.56 53.05
N ASP A 100 -22.19 2.65 51.74
CA ASP A 100 -21.05 2.74 50.84
C ASP A 100 -20.34 4.10 50.98
N ILE A 101 -19.02 4.05 50.87
CA ILE A 101 -18.16 5.21 50.71
C ILE A 101 -17.77 5.30 49.23
N PRO A 102 -18.20 6.36 48.51
CA PRO A 102 -17.80 6.57 47.12
C PRO A 102 -16.31 6.89 47.02
N VAL A 103 -15.78 6.87 45.79
CA VAL A 103 -14.40 7.32 45.47
C VAL A 103 -14.27 8.84 45.37
N SER A 104 -15.26 9.58 45.89
CA SER A 104 -15.30 11.04 45.94
C SER A 104 -15.64 11.50 47.35
N ASP A 105 -15.45 12.78 47.63
CA ASP A 105 -15.86 13.36 48.91
C ASP A 105 -17.37 13.18 49.16
N ALA A 106 -17.70 12.78 50.39
CA ALA A 106 -19.07 12.57 50.85
C ALA A 106 -19.27 13.13 52.27
N ILE A 107 -20.46 13.68 52.50
CA ILE A 107 -20.90 14.16 53.82
C ILE A 107 -22.00 13.23 54.32
N TYR A 108 -21.83 12.72 55.53
CA TYR A 108 -22.77 11.83 56.19
C TYR A 108 -23.49 12.59 57.29
N THR A 109 -24.81 12.76 57.16
CA THR A 109 -25.64 13.51 58.12
C THR A 109 -26.54 12.56 58.90
N ASN A 110 -26.56 12.66 60.23
CA ASN A 110 -27.47 11.90 61.06
C ASN A 110 -28.89 12.51 61.03
N THR A 111 -29.85 11.76 60.47
CA THR A 111 -31.27 12.15 60.41
C THR A 111 -32.18 11.14 61.12
N SER A 112 -31.59 10.21 61.88
CA SER A 112 -32.29 9.06 62.48
C SER A 112 -33.14 9.39 63.72
N GLY A 113 -33.00 10.59 64.29
CA GLY A 113 -33.68 11.00 65.51
C GLY A 113 -33.02 10.53 66.82
N VAL A 114 -31.91 9.77 66.74
CA VAL A 114 -31.12 9.30 67.90
C VAL A 114 -29.64 9.56 67.68
N ALA A 115 -28.83 9.61 68.75
CA ALA A 115 -27.38 9.71 68.64
C ALA A 115 -26.78 8.43 68.04
N LEU A 116 -26.03 8.56 66.95
CA LEU A 116 -25.37 7.45 66.25
C LEU A 116 -23.88 7.47 66.53
N GLN A 117 -23.27 6.30 66.72
CA GLN A 117 -21.82 6.13 66.79
C GLN A 117 -21.32 5.53 65.48
N ILE A 118 -20.31 6.17 64.88
CA ILE A 118 -19.60 5.65 63.71
C ILE A 118 -18.77 4.45 64.16
N GLY A 119 -18.96 3.33 63.48
CA GLY A 119 -18.21 2.10 63.66
C GLY A 119 -16.95 2.09 62.80
N THR A 120 -16.75 1.01 62.05
CA THR A 120 -15.61 0.89 61.13
C THR A 120 -15.78 1.76 59.90
N VAL A 121 -14.75 2.53 59.56
CA VAL A 121 -14.64 3.29 58.31
C VAL A 121 -13.52 2.64 57.49
N THR A 122 -13.88 2.06 56.35
CA THR A 122 -12.94 1.42 55.42
C THR A 122 -12.91 2.24 54.14
N ALA A 123 -11.80 2.92 53.87
CA ALA A 123 -11.62 3.68 52.63
C ALA A 123 -11.71 2.78 51.40
N PRO A 124 -12.12 3.31 50.23
CA PRO A 124 -12.04 2.56 48.98
C PRO A 124 -10.60 2.07 48.72
N PRO A 125 -10.39 0.88 48.13
CA PRO A 125 -9.06 0.26 48.03
C PRO A 125 -7.98 1.08 47.30
N SER A 126 -8.37 1.99 46.42
CA SER A 126 -7.47 2.87 45.65
C SER A 126 -7.14 4.18 46.37
N CYS A 127 -7.68 4.42 47.56
CA CYS A 127 -7.73 5.73 48.19
C CYS A 127 -6.98 5.80 49.52
N ALA A 128 -6.32 6.92 49.77
CA ALA A 128 -5.68 7.25 51.04
C ALA A 128 -6.41 8.40 51.73
N THR A 129 -6.54 8.34 53.06
CA THR A 129 -7.17 9.38 53.90
C THR A 129 -6.37 10.67 53.84
N SER A 130 -7.02 11.78 53.52
CA SER A 130 -6.45 13.13 53.59
C SER A 130 -7.12 13.91 54.72
N ALA A 131 -6.80 13.55 55.97
CA ALA A 131 -7.52 13.97 57.18
C ALA A 131 -7.88 15.48 57.26
N PRO A 132 -9.17 15.87 57.13
CA PRO A 132 -9.66 17.20 57.48
C PRO A 132 -10.10 17.29 58.96
N ALA A 133 -10.52 18.48 59.40
CA ALA A 133 -10.93 18.75 60.79
C ALA A 133 -12.28 18.14 61.22
N ASP A 134 -13.06 17.55 60.30
CA ASP A 134 -14.41 16.98 60.54
C ASP A 134 -14.56 15.58 59.88
N GLU A 135 -13.50 14.77 59.96
CA GLU A 135 -13.45 13.43 59.34
C GLU A 135 -14.37 12.42 60.06
N CYS A 136 -15.10 11.60 59.30
CA CYS A 136 -15.77 10.43 59.85
C CYS A 136 -14.73 9.44 60.37
N VAL A 137 -14.56 9.36 61.68
CA VAL A 137 -13.63 8.43 62.35
C VAL A 137 -14.39 7.43 63.21
N THR A 138 -13.80 6.25 63.41
CA THR A 138 -14.36 5.26 64.34
C THR A 138 -14.53 5.85 65.73
N ASP A 139 -15.66 5.52 66.37
CA ASP A 139 -16.14 6.02 67.65
C ASP A 139 -16.61 7.48 67.68
N LEU A 140 -16.61 8.19 66.54
CA LEU A 140 -17.27 9.49 66.43
C LEU A 140 -18.76 9.34 66.76
N THR A 141 -19.25 10.10 67.73
CA THR A 141 -20.69 10.20 68.01
C THR A 141 -21.26 11.38 67.23
N LEU A 142 -22.29 11.13 66.44
CA LEU A 142 -23.06 12.12 65.72
C LEU A 142 -24.43 12.26 66.38
N GLU A 143 -24.70 13.41 66.99
CA GLU A 143 -26.03 13.77 67.47
C GLU A 143 -27.00 13.97 66.28
N ASN A 144 -28.30 13.94 66.56
CA ASN A 144 -29.29 14.14 65.50
C ASN A 144 -29.15 15.54 64.87
N GLY A 145 -28.90 15.58 63.57
CA GLY A 145 -28.63 16.79 62.79
C GLY A 145 -27.13 17.10 62.58
N GLU A 146 -26.22 16.38 63.23
CA GLU A 146 -24.77 16.53 63.01
C GLU A 146 -24.30 15.78 61.76
N SER A 147 -23.14 16.18 61.24
CA SER A 147 -22.53 15.57 60.05
C SER A 147 -21.04 15.34 60.24
N CYS A 148 -20.50 14.35 59.54
CA CYS A 148 -19.07 14.18 59.31
C CYS A 148 -18.81 14.02 57.82
N SER A 149 -17.54 14.15 57.39
CA SER A 149 -17.16 14.00 55.99
C SER A 149 -16.06 12.96 55.80
N THR A 150 -16.03 12.34 54.64
CA THR A 150 -14.86 11.57 54.20
C THR A 150 -14.20 12.31 53.04
N VAL A 151 -12.88 12.55 53.16
CA VAL A 151 -12.07 13.17 52.12
C VAL A 151 -10.92 12.24 51.79
N TYR A 152 -10.77 11.94 50.50
CA TYR A 152 -9.79 10.95 50.02
C TYR A 152 -9.00 11.47 48.83
N ASP A 153 -7.73 11.07 48.78
CA ASP A 153 -6.92 11.13 47.55
C ASP A 153 -6.79 9.72 46.97
N CYS A 154 -7.43 9.49 45.83
CA CYS A 154 -7.47 8.22 45.15
C CYS A 154 -6.40 8.14 44.05
N THR A 155 -5.67 7.02 44.04
CA THR A 155 -4.77 6.68 42.94
C THR A 155 -5.57 6.23 41.72
N GLN A 156 -5.00 6.50 40.54
CA GLN A 156 -5.62 6.15 39.26
C GLN A 156 -4.56 5.73 38.25
N THR A 157 -4.99 4.97 37.26
CA THR A 157 -4.14 4.45 36.19
C THR A 157 -4.69 4.81 34.82
N ILE A 158 -3.79 4.95 33.85
CA ILE A 158 -4.13 5.14 32.44
C ILE A 158 -3.93 3.81 31.70
N SER A 159 -4.78 3.53 30.72
CA SER A 159 -4.60 2.40 29.80
C SER A 159 -4.93 2.82 28.38
N PHE A 160 -4.00 2.57 27.43
CA PHE A 160 -4.28 2.73 26.01
C PHE A 160 -5.36 1.75 25.58
N THR A 161 -6.36 2.25 24.86
CA THR A 161 -7.45 1.47 24.26
C THR A 161 -7.27 1.33 22.75
N SER A 162 -6.42 2.17 22.16
CA SER A 162 -5.95 2.09 20.79
C SER A 162 -4.75 1.12 20.66
N THR A 163 -4.65 0.43 19.52
CA THR A 163 -3.53 -0.48 19.21
C THR A 163 -2.45 0.28 18.45
N ALA A 164 -1.18 0.12 18.85
CA ALA A 164 -0.07 0.77 18.17
C ALA A 164 0.05 0.28 16.71
N PRO A 165 0.30 1.17 15.73
CA PRO A 165 0.54 0.78 14.34
C PRO A 165 1.78 -0.12 14.20
N THR A 166 1.71 -1.09 13.28
CA THR A 166 2.85 -1.99 12.97
C THR A 166 3.59 -1.62 11.69
N ASP A 167 3.00 -0.77 10.86
CA ASP A 167 3.43 -0.39 9.52
C ASP A 167 3.42 1.13 9.33
N ALA A 168 3.64 1.89 10.41
CA ALA A 168 3.73 3.34 10.34
C ALA A 168 4.84 3.76 9.38
N THR A 169 4.49 4.56 8.37
CA THR A 169 5.44 5.12 7.41
C THR A 169 5.52 6.62 7.50
N ALA A 170 6.72 7.19 7.36
CA ALA A 170 6.91 8.64 7.34
C ALA A 170 6.11 9.28 6.20
N GLY A 171 5.41 10.38 6.49
CA GLY A 171 4.48 11.04 5.58
C GLY A 171 3.17 10.27 5.35
N GLY A 172 2.92 9.22 6.15
CA GLY A 172 1.81 8.31 5.97
C GLY A 172 0.49 8.74 6.62
N ALA A 173 -0.49 7.82 6.63
CA ALA A 173 -1.78 8.04 7.26
C ALA A 173 -1.64 8.32 8.76
N THR A 174 -2.50 9.19 9.28
CA THR A 174 -2.50 9.53 10.70
C THR A 174 -3.01 8.37 11.56
N TYR A 175 -2.58 8.34 12.82
CA TYR A 175 -3.05 7.40 13.84
C TYR A 175 -3.90 8.11 14.89
N ASP A 176 -5.13 7.64 15.12
CA ASP A 176 -5.99 8.15 16.18
C ASP A 176 -5.70 7.39 17.49
N VAL A 177 -4.96 8.04 18.39
CA VAL A 177 -4.60 7.48 19.68
C VAL A 177 -5.75 7.65 20.68
N ALA A 178 -5.98 6.62 21.47
CA ALA A 178 -7.00 6.58 22.50
C ALA A 178 -6.51 5.84 23.76
N ALA A 179 -6.88 6.38 24.91
CA ALA A 179 -6.59 5.86 26.24
C ALA A 179 -7.69 6.30 27.22
N THR A 180 -7.83 5.56 28.32
CA THR A 180 -8.80 5.85 29.39
C THR A 180 -8.11 5.86 30.74
N ALA A 181 -8.53 6.77 31.63
CA ALA A 181 -8.16 6.75 33.03
C ALA A 181 -9.24 6.05 33.87
N THR A 182 -8.84 5.33 34.93
CA THR A 182 -9.79 4.64 35.83
C THR A 182 -10.70 5.60 36.60
N SER A 183 -10.31 6.87 36.75
CA SER A 183 -11.14 7.96 37.28
C SER A 183 -12.27 8.39 36.35
N GLY A 184 -12.18 8.08 35.06
CA GLY A 184 -13.06 8.63 34.02
C GLY A 184 -12.69 10.05 33.55
N LEU A 185 -11.63 10.64 34.12
CA LEU A 185 -11.12 11.96 33.69
C LEU A 185 -10.48 11.88 32.30
N ALA A 186 -10.46 13.01 31.60
CA ALA A 186 -9.94 13.09 30.24
C ALA A 186 -8.42 12.88 30.21
N VAL A 187 -7.96 12.03 29.29
CA VAL A 187 -6.54 11.80 29.02
C VAL A 187 -6.06 12.77 27.95
N THR A 188 -4.88 13.35 28.17
CA THR A 188 -4.20 14.20 27.18
C THR A 188 -3.01 13.47 26.57
N PHE A 189 -2.74 13.72 25.30
CA PHE A 189 -1.63 13.10 24.57
C PHE A 189 -0.56 14.12 24.21
N SER A 190 0.70 13.70 24.31
CA SER A 190 1.86 14.48 23.89
C SER A 190 2.96 13.59 23.32
N THR A 191 3.94 14.19 22.65
CA THR A 191 5.15 13.50 22.17
C THR A 191 6.33 14.46 22.24
N THR A 192 7.52 13.90 22.47
CA THR A 192 8.80 14.61 22.28
C THR A 192 9.64 13.97 21.17
N SER A 193 9.08 12.97 20.49
CA SER A 193 9.73 12.22 19.42
C SER A 193 9.83 13.08 18.17
N ALA A 194 10.96 13.06 17.47
CA ALA A 194 11.08 13.71 16.17
C ALA A 194 10.38 12.93 15.03
N ALA A 195 10.09 11.64 15.26
CA ALA A 195 9.44 10.76 14.28
C ALA A 195 7.94 11.06 14.08
N CYS A 196 7.29 11.71 15.05
CA CYS A 196 5.86 11.97 14.99
C CYS A 196 5.45 13.21 15.80
N SER A 197 4.31 13.78 15.42
CA SER A 197 3.66 14.90 16.11
C SER A 197 2.26 14.51 16.58
N VAL A 198 1.78 15.13 17.65
CA VAL A 198 0.47 14.86 18.26
C VAL A 198 -0.34 16.16 18.32
N SER A 199 -1.55 16.15 17.80
CA SER A 199 -2.53 17.24 17.89
C SER A 199 -3.86 16.69 18.38
N GLY A 200 -4.22 16.99 19.63
CA GLY A 200 -5.36 16.35 20.29
C GLY A 200 -5.14 14.84 20.42
N SER A 201 -5.94 14.04 19.73
CA SER A 201 -5.83 12.58 19.65
C SER A 201 -5.24 12.08 18.33
N THR A 202 -4.85 12.97 17.42
CA THR A 202 -4.36 12.58 16.09
C THR A 202 -2.84 12.66 16.06
N VAL A 203 -2.21 11.56 15.65
CA VAL A 203 -0.77 11.39 15.52
C VAL A 203 -0.39 11.42 14.04
N THR A 204 0.60 12.23 13.67
CA THR A 204 1.14 12.30 12.31
C THR A 204 2.58 11.77 12.29
N PHE A 205 2.96 11.05 11.24
CA PHE A 205 4.29 10.45 11.09
C PHE A 205 5.19 11.36 10.25
N ASP A 206 6.14 12.03 10.89
CA ASP A 206 6.93 13.10 10.28
C ASP A 206 8.29 12.60 9.77
N ALA A 207 8.89 11.62 10.44
CA ALA A 207 10.20 11.09 10.09
C ALA A 207 10.39 9.64 10.55
N VAL A 208 11.39 8.96 9.99
CA VAL A 208 11.81 7.61 10.42
C VAL A 208 12.34 7.65 11.85
N GLY A 209 11.96 6.67 12.65
CA GLY A 209 12.42 6.51 14.04
C GLY A 209 11.31 6.04 14.97
N ASP A 210 11.59 5.96 16.26
CA ASP A 210 10.58 5.57 17.25
C ASP A 210 9.63 6.75 17.53
N CYS A 211 8.34 6.50 17.34
CA CYS A 211 7.28 7.39 17.81
C CYS A 211 6.85 6.95 19.21
N VAL A 212 7.06 7.83 20.19
CA VAL A 212 6.66 7.64 21.58
C VAL A 212 5.54 8.62 21.91
N ILE A 213 4.36 8.10 22.22
CA ILE A 213 3.20 8.88 22.65
C ILE A 213 3.08 8.76 24.16
N ASN A 214 3.09 9.91 24.83
CA ASN A 214 2.80 10.04 26.25
C ASN A 214 1.30 10.21 26.44
N ALA A 215 0.71 9.41 27.33
CA ALA A 215 -0.63 9.64 27.83
C ALA A 215 -0.55 10.11 29.28
N ASP A 216 -1.06 11.32 29.51
CA ASP A 216 -1.04 12.01 30.79
C ASP A 216 -2.45 12.29 31.27
N GLN A 217 -2.64 12.26 32.59
CA GLN A 217 -3.88 12.66 33.22
C GLN A 217 -3.51 13.38 34.52
N ALA A 218 -4.01 14.60 34.69
CA ALA A 218 -3.58 15.52 35.74
C ALA A 218 -4.22 15.29 37.11
N GLY A 219 -5.26 14.46 37.19
CA GLY A 219 -6.05 14.31 38.40
C GLY A 219 -7.05 15.45 38.60
N ASP A 220 -7.69 15.41 39.76
CA ASP A 220 -8.60 16.43 40.27
C ASP A 220 -8.54 16.45 41.81
N ALA A 221 -9.59 16.98 42.46
CA ALA A 221 -9.65 17.03 43.93
C ALA A 221 -9.74 15.64 44.59
N ASN A 222 -10.30 14.63 43.91
CA ASN A 222 -10.51 13.28 44.46
C ASN A 222 -9.46 12.29 43.97
N PHE A 223 -8.80 12.58 42.84
CA PHE A 223 -7.80 11.69 42.27
C PHE A 223 -6.45 12.38 42.05
N SER A 224 -5.39 11.82 42.63
CA SER A 224 -3.99 12.14 42.31
C SER A 224 -3.66 12.02 40.81
N VAL A 225 -2.61 12.72 40.38
CA VAL A 225 -2.04 12.59 39.02
C VAL A 225 -1.77 11.11 38.72
N ALA A 226 -2.26 10.62 37.58
CA ALA A 226 -1.98 9.24 37.18
C ALA A 226 -0.53 9.11 36.73
N PRO A 227 0.17 7.99 37.02
CA PRO A 227 1.47 7.72 36.41
C PRO A 227 1.36 7.76 34.88
N GLN A 228 2.23 8.53 34.24
CA GLN A 228 2.29 8.62 32.78
C GLN A 228 2.53 7.22 32.19
N VAL A 229 1.76 6.88 31.16
CA VAL A 229 1.98 5.65 30.38
C VAL A 229 2.35 6.02 28.95
N GLN A 230 3.19 5.20 28.33
CA GLN A 230 3.68 5.42 26.98
C GLN A 230 3.23 4.31 26.06
N GLN A 231 2.96 4.68 24.80
CA GLN A 231 2.79 3.75 23.70
C GLN A 231 3.84 4.08 22.65
N SER A 232 4.59 3.08 22.22
CA SER A 232 5.73 3.24 21.31
C SER A 232 5.64 2.29 20.13
N PHE A 233 6.03 2.77 18.95
CA PHE A 233 6.15 1.98 17.72
C PHE A 233 7.14 2.66 16.77
N SER A 234 7.67 1.89 15.80
CA SER A 234 8.63 2.38 14.82
C SER A 234 7.93 2.97 13.59
N VAL A 235 8.37 4.14 13.16
CA VAL A 235 8.05 4.74 11.86
C VAL A 235 9.17 4.40 10.88
N ALA A 236 8.82 3.82 9.73
CA ALA A 236 9.76 3.40 8.69
C ALA A 236 9.56 4.17 7.38
N LEU A 237 10.43 3.93 6.40
CA LEU A 237 10.17 4.34 5.01
C LEU A 237 9.30 3.27 4.32
N PRO A 238 8.54 3.64 3.27
CA PRO A 238 7.92 2.65 2.39
C PRO A 238 9.01 1.76 1.76
N VAL A 239 8.67 0.49 1.52
CA VAL A 239 9.54 -0.46 0.81
C VAL A 239 9.05 -0.56 -0.62
N VAL A 240 9.95 -0.39 -1.59
CA VAL A 240 9.63 -0.50 -3.03
C VAL A 240 10.22 -1.78 -3.59
N THR A 241 9.41 -2.52 -4.33
CA THR A 241 9.77 -3.75 -5.03
C THR A 241 9.45 -3.60 -6.52
N VAL A 242 10.14 -4.37 -7.35
CA VAL A 242 9.87 -4.51 -8.78
C VAL A 242 9.73 -5.98 -9.13
N THR A 243 8.79 -6.29 -10.01
CA THR A 243 8.54 -7.64 -10.53
C THR A 243 8.32 -7.57 -12.02
N LYS A 244 8.86 -8.53 -12.78
CA LYS A 244 8.49 -8.73 -14.18
C LYS A 244 7.04 -9.19 -14.26
N THR A 245 6.27 -8.60 -15.16
CA THR A 245 4.90 -9.03 -15.48
C THR A 245 4.79 -9.68 -16.85
N ALA A 246 5.62 -9.29 -17.81
CA ALA A 246 5.68 -9.93 -19.13
C ALA A 246 7.07 -9.84 -19.75
N ASP A 247 7.44 -10.88 -20.50
CA ASP A 247 8.50 -10.83 -21.50
C ASP A 247 7.96 -10.18 -22.79
N GLY A 248 8.86 -9.62 -23.59
CA GLY A 248 8.57 -9.05 -24.89
C GLY A 248 8.91 -10.00 -26.03
N ALA A 249 8.39 -9.70 -27.21
CA ALA A 249 8.75 -10.41 -28.43
C ALA A 249 8.70 -9.47 -29.62
N GLU A 250 9.66 -9.59 -30.52
CA GLU A 250 9.65 -8.95 -31.83
C GLU A 250 8.91 -9.81 -32.86
N GLY A 251 8.95 -9.38 -34.12
CA GLY A 251 8.43 -10.13 -35.25
C GLY A 251 7.20 -9.46 -35.85
N MET A 252 6.44 -10.23 -36.64
CA MET A 252 5.32 -9.64 -37.39
C MET A 252 4.15 -9.20 -36.49
N MET A 253 4.13 -9.67 -35.24
CA MET A 253 3.14 -9.33 -34.21
C MET A 253 3.87 -9.11 -32.87
N PRO A 254 4.53 -7.94 -32.69
CA PRO A 254 5.35 -7.70 -31.51
C PRO A 254 4.48 -7.60 -30.25
N THR A 255 5.07 -8.00 -29.12
CA THR A 255 4.48 -7.88 -27.78
C THR A 255 5.44 -7.15 -26.85
N ASP A 256 4.90 -6.26 -26.03
CA ASP A 256 5.68 -5.44 -25.10
C ASP A 256 6.10 -6.24 -23.85
N ALA A 257 7.32 -5.98 -23.38
CA ALA A 257 7.75 -6.39 -22.05
C ALA A 257 7.15 -5.44 -21.00
N SER A 258 7.01 -5.90 -19.76
CA SER A 258 6.51 -5.05 -18.67
C SER A 258 7.00 -5.46 -17.30
N PHE A 259 7.09 -4.45 -16.43
CA PHE A 259 7.39 -4.61 -15.00
C PHE A 259 6.34 -3.86 -14.18
N THR A 260 6.06 -4.33 -12.97
CA THR A 260 5.26 -3.59 -11.98
C THR A 260 6.16 -3.20 -10.82
N LEU A 261 6.15 -1.91 -10.48
CA LEU A 261 6.79 -1.39 -9.28
C LEU A 261 5.72 -1.23 -8.20
N THR A 262 5.95 -1.80 -7.01
CA THR A 262 5.00 -1.81 -5.90
C THR A 262 5.64 -1.23 -4.65
N ARG A 263 4.91 -0.39 -3.91
CA ARG A 263 5.29 0.12 -2.58
C ARG A 263 4.45 -0.50 -1.46
N THR A 264 5.03 -0.60 -0.27
CA THR A 264 4.31 -0.80 0.99
C THR A 264 4.03 0.53 1.69
N GLY A 265 3.18 0.49 2.72
CA GLY A 265 2.87 1.66 3.56
C GLY A 265 1.79 2.56 2.99
N ASP A 266 1.80 3.82 3.42
CA ASP A 266 0.77 4.78 3.02
C ASP A 266 0.78 5.11 1.52
N THR A 267 -0.42 5.26 0.97
CA THR A 267 -0.62 5.59 -0.44
C THR A 267 -1.15 6.99 -0.67
N THR A 268 -1.44 7.76 0.38
CA THR A 268 -2.10 9.08 0.26
C THR A 268 -1.36 10.04 -0.66
N ASN A 269 -0.04 10.07 -0.56
CA ASN A 269 0.83 10.89 -1.40
C ASN A 269 1.47 10.08 -2.54
N PRO A 270 1.78 10.68 -3.70
CA PRO A 270 2.53 10.01 -4.76
C PRO A 270 3.97 9.69 -4.30
N LEU A 271 4.58 8.66 -4.89
CA LEU A 271 5.97 8.28 -4.64
C LEU A 271 6.74 8.18 -5.95
N THR A 272 7.74 9.05 -6.13
CA THR A 272 8.70 8.94 -7.25
C THR A 272 9.73 7.86 -6.95
N VAL A 273 9.77 6.82 -7.77
CA VAL A 273 10.72 5.72 -7.70
C VAL A 273 11.83 5.92 -8.73
N THR A 274 13.08 5.76 -8.30
CA THR A 274 14.27 5.78 -9.16
C THR A 274 14.72 4.37 -9.51
N TYR A 275 15.04 4.13 -10.78
CA TYR A 275 15.56 2.86 -11.28
C TYR A 275 16.64 3.08 -12.35
N ALA A 276 17.34 2.02 -12.71
CA ALA A 276 18.25 1.98 -13.84
C ALA A 276 17.83 0.86 -14.79
N LEU A 277 17.98 1.11 -16.09
CA LEU A 277 17.81 0.13 -17.16
C LEU A 277 19.18 -0.39 -17.60
N SER A 278 19.29 -1.70 -17.79
CA SER A 278 20.45 -2.40 -18.33
C SER A 278 19.99 -3.62 -19.15
N GLY A 279 20.91 -4.52 -19.47
CA GLY A 279 20.66 -5.69 -20.30
C GLY A 279 21.48 -5.64 -21.58
N THR A 280 21.13 -6.49 -22.54
CA THR A 280 21.71 -6.46 -23.88
C THR A 280 20.95 -5.53 -24.82
N ALA A 281 19.64 -5.41 -24.63
CA ALA A 281 18.79 -4.50 -25.37
C ALA A 281 19.02 -3.05 -24.95
N THR A 282 18.88 -2.16 -25.93
CA THR A 282 19.15 -0.73 -25.83
C THR A 282 17.91 0.10 -26.15
N VAL A 283 17.76 1.21 -25.41
CA VAL A 283 16.69 2.18 -25.67
C VAL A 283 16.90 2.77 -27.07
N VAL A 284 15.80 3.04 -27.79
CA VAL A 284 15.73 3.60 -29.15
C VAL A 284 15.96 2.59 -30.27
N ASN A 285 16.87 1.62 -30.11
CA ASN A 285 17.04 0.57 -31.12
C ASN A 285 16.03 -0.55 -30.89
N ASP A 286 15.96 -1.08 -29.66
CA ASP A 286 15.29 -2.36 -29.39
C ASP A 286 13.98 -2.14 -28.61
N TYR A 287 13.91 -1.06 -27.83
CA TYR A 287 12.67 -0.68 -27.13
C TYR A 287 12.57 0.82 -26.85
N THR A 288 11.36 1.26 -26.51
CA THR A 288 11.10 2.59 -25.95
C THR A 288 10.47 2.49 -24.57
N VAL A 289 10.70 3.52 -23.76
CA VAL A 289 10.17 3.66 -22.41
C VAL A 289 9.87 5.12 -22.16
N ALA A 290 8.84 5.42 -21.35
CA ALA A 290 8.43 6.80 -21.09
C ALA A 290 9.49 7.63 -20.33
N SER A 291 10.38 6.96 -19.59
CA SER A 291 11.45 7.54 -18.79
C SER A 291 12.51 6.46 -18.58
N GLU A 292 13.78 6.84 -18.48
CA GLU A 292 14.87 5.87 -18.30
C GLU A 292 15.34 5.74 -16.84
N ALA A 293 14.89 6.64 -15.96
CA ALA A 293 15.44 6.77 -14.61
C ALA A 293 14.39 6.85 -13.50
N THR A 294 13.17 7.29 -13.81
CA THR A 294 12.14 7.52 -12.79
C THR A 294 10.75 7.16 -13.26
N ILE A 295 9.92 6.67 -12.34
CA ILE A 295 8.48 6.49 -12.53
C ILE A 295 7.76 6.86 -11.23
N GLU A 296 6.56 7.41 -11.33
CA GLU A 296 5.75 7.80 -10.18
C GLU A 296 4.69 6.73 -9.90
N ILE A 297 4.63 6.24 -8.66
CA ILE A 297 3.45 5.56 -8.14
C ILE A 297 2.46 6.66 -7.71
N PRO A 298 1.29 6.81 -8.36
CA PRO A 298 0.39 7.91 -8.07
C PRO A 298 -0.17 7.89 -6.64
N ALA A 299 -0.71 9.03 -6.20
CA ALA A 299 -1.52 9.09 -4.98
C ALA A 299 -2.66 8.07 -5.02
N SER A 300 -2.97 7.51 -3.85
CA SER A 300 -3.93 6.42 -3.63
C SER A 300 -3.63 5.11 -4.38
N HIS A 301 -2.44 4.95 -4.96
CA HIS A 301 -2.00 3.71 -5.60
C HIS A 301 -0.80 3.12 -4.86
N SER A 302 -0.79 1.78 -4.77
CA SER A 302 0.33 1.01 -4.23
C SER A 302 1.29 0.52 -5.32
N SER A 303 0.94 0.66 -6.61
CA SER A 303 1.77 0.20 -7.71
C SER A 303 1.61 1.04 -8.98
N VAL A 304 2.57 0.88 -9.88
CA VAL A 304 2.57 1.43 -11.24
C VAL A 304 3.26 0.45 -12.18
N ASP A 305 2.73 0.31 -13.39
CA ASP A 305 3.38 -0.48 -14.44
C ASP A 305 4.39 0.38 -15.20
N LEU A 306 5.58 -0.20 -15.41
CA LEU A 306 6.61 0.30 -16.30
C LEU A 306 6.52 -0.50 -17.61
N PRO A 307 5.81 0.03 -18.63
CA PRO A 307 5.77 -0.59 -19.94
C PRO A 307 7.10 -0.41 -20.66
N ILE A 308 7.57 -1.48 -21.30
CA ILE A 308 8.73 -1.50 -22.18
C ILE A 308 8.20 -1.84 -23.57
N THR A 309 8.02 -0.80 -24.40
CA THR A 309 7.45 -0.98 -25.74
C THR A 309 8.52 -1.47 -26.68
N VAL A 310 8.40 -2.73 -27.11
CA VAL A 310 9.37 -3.39 -27.98
C VAL A 310 9.28 -2.75 -29.37
N LEU A 311 10.44 -2.43 -29.93
CA LEU A 311 10.56 -1.95 -31.29
C LEU A 311 10.79 -3.15 -32.20
N ASP A 312 10.10 -3.15 -33.33
CA ASP A 312 10.25 -4.16 -34.35
C ASP A 312 10.78 -3.47 -35.61
N ASP A 313 11.99 -3.84 -36.04
CA ASP A 313 12.66 -3.21 -37.17
C ASP A 313 13.05 -4.21 -38.27
N GLU A 314 13.60 -3.73 -39.40
CA GLU A 314 14.04 -4.61 -40.49
C GLU A 314 15.54 -4.93 -40.40
N VAL A 315 16.05 -5.12 -39.19
CA VAL A 315 17.40 -5.58 -38.89
C VAL A 315 17.32 -6.96 -38.23
N TYR A 316 18.29 -7.82 -38.51
CA TYR A 316 18.37 -9.12 -37.87
C TYR A 316 18.85 -8.95 -36.43
N ASP A 317 18.00 -9.28 -35.47
CA ASP A 317 18.34 -9.24 -34.04
C ASP A 317 18.30 -10.64 -33.40
N PRO A 318 19.31 -11.04 -32.60
CA PRO A 318 19.16 -12.15 -31.65
C PRO A 318 18.19 -11.80 -30.50
N SER A 319 17.72 -12.80 -29.74
CA SER A 319 17.00 -12.51 -28.49
C SER A 319 17.87 -11.72 -27.51
N GLU A 320 17.25 -10.73 -26.88
CA GLU A 320 17.92 -9.80 -25.98
C GLU A 320 17.24 -9.74 -24.60
N THR A 321 17.79 -8.93 -23.70
CA THR A 321 17.26 -8.75 -22.34
C THR A 321 17.16 -7.28 -21.97
N VAL A 322 16.10 -6.94 -21.25
CA VAL A 322 15.94 -5.67 -20.53
C VAL A 322 15.93 -5.97 -19.04
N GLU A 323 16.76 -5.25 -18.30
CA GLU A 323 16.93 -5.43 -16.86
C GLU A 323 16.54 -4.14 -16.13
N VAL A 324 15.69 -4.26 -15.11
CA VAL A 324 15.31 -3.15 -14.23
C VAL A 324 15.94 -3.34 -12.86
N THR A 325 16.72 -2.37 -12.41
CA THR A 325 17.31 -2.33 -11.07
C THR A 325 16.80 -1.12 -10.29
N LEU A 326 16.19 -1.35 -9.12
CA LEU A 326 15.76 -0.26 -8.24
C LEU A 326 16.97 0.44 -7.61
N SER A 327 16.95 1.77 -7.62
CA SER A 327 17.97 2.59 -6.97
C SER A 327 17.51 3.04 -5.58
N ALA A 328 18.46 3.15 -4.64
CA ALA A 328 18.19 3.64 -3.29
C ALA A 328 17.81 5.12 -3.30
N ASN A 329 16.88 5.52 -2.43
CA ASN A 329 16.38 6.88 -2.33
C ASN A 329 16.13 7.23 -0.85
N THR A 330 16.13 8.52 -0.49
CA THR A 330 15.79 8.94 0.88
C THR A 330 14.31 8.80 1.20
N ALA A 331 13.45 8.71 0.18
CA ALA A 331 11.99 8.59 0.32
C ALA A 331 11.48 7.15 0.49
N TYR A 332 12.29 6.13 0.18
CA TYR A 332 11.90 4.72 0.26
C TYR A 332 13.12 3.80 0.42
N THR A 333 12.89 2.57 0.87
CA THR A 333 13.91 1.51 0.87
C THR A 333 13.67 0.53 -0.27
N VAL A 334 14.73 -0.07 -0.80
CA VAL A 334 14.64 -1.05 -1.89
C VAL A 334 14.42 -2.44 -1.30
N GLY A 335 13.32 -3.09 -1.69
CA GLY A 335 12.96 -4.45 -1.29
C GLY A 335 13.40 -5.53 -2.29
N THR A 336 13.50 -5.21 -3.58
CA THR A 336 14.02 -6.15 -4.59
C THR A 336 15.53 -5.99 -4.74
N VAL A 337 16.28 -7.05 -4.45
CA VAL A 337 17.75 -7.04 -4.55
C VAL A 337 18.17 -7.46 -5.97
N GLY A 338 18.98 -6.63 -6.62
CA GLY A 338 19.53 -6.90 -7.95
C GLY A 338 18.59 -6.56 -9.11
N ALA A 339 18.99 -6.98 -10.30
CA ALA A 339 18.24 -6.77 -11.53
C ALA A 339 17.07 -7.75 -11.66
N VAL A 340 15.92 -7.25 -12.12
CA VAL A 340 14.81 -8.07 -12.60
C VAL A 340 14.83 -8.06 -14.12
N VAL A 341 14.87 -9.25 -14.71
CA VAL A 341 15.13 -9.45 -16.14
C VAL A 341 13.85 -9.81 -16.87
N ALA A 342 13.58 -9.11 -17.98
CA ALA A 342 12.64 -9.52 -19.03
C ALA A 342 13.41 -9.84 -20.32
N GLU A 343 13.00 -10.91 -21.00
CA GLU A 343 13.53 -11.27 -22.31
C GLU A 343 12.74 -10.53 -23.40
N ILE A 344 13.43 -10.07 -24.43
CA ILE A 344 12.84 -9.67 -25.71
C ILE A 344 13.20 -10.78 -26.69
N THR A 345 12.24 -11.64 -26.99
CA THR A 345 12.48 -12.75 -27.92
C THR A 345 12.45 -12.23 -29.35
N ALA A 346 13.55 -12.38 -30.08
CA ALA A 346 13.57 -12.12 -31.52
C ALA A 346 13.35 -13.46 -32.27
N PRO A 347 12.20 -13.67 -32.94
CA PRO A 347 11.94 -14.90 -33.67
C PRO A 347 12.75 -15.01 -34.97
N ASP A 348 13.53 -13.98 -35.31
CA ASP A 348 14.20 -13.82 -36.59
C ASP A 348 15.04 -15.02 -37.02
N LYS A 349 14.85 -15.42 -38.27
CA LYS A 349 15.52 -16.59 -38.86
C LYS A 349 16.29 -16.20 -40.10
N ARG A 350 17.30 -16.98 -40.42
CA ARG A 350 18.06 -16.81 -41.66
C ARG A 350 17.62 -17.79 -42.73
N LEU A 351 17.58 -17.29 -43.96
CA LEU A 351 17.29 -18.05 -45.17
C LEU A 351 18.39 -17.76 -46.20
N PHE A 352 19.04 -18.82 -46.68
CA PHE A 352 20.06 -18.72 -47.72
C PHE A 352 19.80 -19.70 -48.86
N VAL A 353 20.50 -19.49 -49.98
CA VAL A 353 20.52 -20.44 -51.10
C VAL A 353 21.85 -21.19 -51.09
N THR A 354 21.81 -22.53 -51.22
CA THR A 354 23.03 -23.33 -51.27
C THR A 354 23.94 -22.87 -52.41
N ARG A 355 25.25 -22.83 -52.15
CA ARG A 355 26.24 -22.54 -53.20
C ARG A 355 26.26 -23.61 -54.27
N SER A 356 26.08 -24.87 -53.84
CA SER A 356 26.08 -26.02 -54.73
C SER A 356 24.69 -26.24 -55.33
N GLY A 357 24.65 -26.64 -56.60
CA GLY A 357 23.44 -27.16 -57.24
C GLY A 357 23.37 -28.69 -57.13
N TYR A 358 22.15 -29.23 -57.05
CA TYR A 358 21.92 -30.66 -56.87
C TYR A 358 20.90 -31.18 -57.88
N VAL A 359 21.09 -32.43 -58.30
CA VAL A 359 20.03 -33.22 -58.93
C VAL A 359 18.87 -33.44 -57.95
N GLY A 360 17.68 -33.75 -58.47
CA GLY A 360 16.46 -33.86 -57.67
C GLY A 360 16.40 -35.05 -56.71
N GLY A 361 17.27 -36.06 -56.90
CA GLY A 361 17.52 -37.11 -55.92
C GLY A 361 18.42 -36.60 -54.80
N LEU A 362 17.81 -36.00 -53.79
CA LEU A 362 18.52 -35.40 -52.65
C LEU A 362 18.81 -36.40 -51.53
N GLY A 363 18.33 -37.65 -51.65
CA GLY A 363 18.31 -38.62 -50.55
C GLY A 363 17.08 -38.46 -49.66
N GLY A 364 15.97 -37.97 -50.23
CA GLY A 364 14.78 -37.56 -49.49
C GLY A 364 14.95 -36.22 -48.78
N ILE A 365 13.93 -35.84 -48.02
CA ILE A 365 13.92 -34.58 -47.26
C ILE A 365 15.09 -34.49 -46.25
N ALA A 366 15.39 -35.59 -45.54
CA ALA A 366 16.53 -35.63 -44.62
C ALA A 366 17.88 -35.43 -45.33
N GLY A 367 18.02 -35.96 -46.55
CA GLY A 367 19.21 -35.73 -47.37
C GLY A 367 19.32 -34.29 -47.87
N ALA A 368 18.20 -33.65 -48.19
CA ALA A 368 18.15 -32.22 -48.52
C ALA A 368 18.58 -31.35 -47.33
N ASP A 369 18.09 -31.66 -46.13
CA ASP A 369 18.49 -30.96 -44.89
C ASP A 369 19.99 -31.15 -44.60
N ALA A 370 20.52 -32.37 -44.77
CA ALA A 370 21.96 -32.62 -44.62
C ALA A 370 22.81 -31.78 -45.60
N LYS A 371 22.32 -31.56 -46.82
CA LYS A 371 22.98 -30.67 -47.80
C LYS A 371 22.96 -29.22 -47.35
N CYS A 372 21.84 -28.73 -46.80
CA CYS A 372 21.79 -27.39 -46.21
C CYS A 372 22.81 -27.22 -45.07
N ASN A 373 22.92 -28.22 -44.19
CA ASN A 373 23.83 -28.15 -43.05
C ASN A 373 25.31 -28.29 -43.43
N ALA A 374 25.61 -28.85 -44.60
CA ALA A 374 26.97 -29.02 -45.11
C ALA A 374 27.40 -27.94 -46.12
N ASP A 375 26.49 -27.05 -46.54
CA ASP A 375 26.78 -26.08 -47.59
C ASP A 375 27.68 -24.94 -47.11
N ALA A 376 28.55 -24.45 -48.01
CA ALA A 376 29.51 -23.39 -47.72
C ALA A 376 28.86 -22.01 -47.46
N ASN A 377 27.62 -21.78 -47.90
CA ASN A 377 26.88 -20.54 -47.61
C ASN A 377 26.18 -20.58 -46.24
N LYS A 378 26.20 -21.70 -45.52
CA LYS A 378 25.63 -21.81 -44.18
C LYS A 378 26.36 -20.89 -43.20
N PRO A 379 25.64 -20.07 -42.41
CA PRO A 379 26.24 -19.30 -41.33
C PRO A 379 27.03 -20.15 -40.30
N SER A 380 28.13 -19.58 -39.79
CA SER A 380 29.10 -20.27 -38.92
C SER A 380 28.77 -20.26 -37.42
N ASP A 381 27.64 -19.68 -37.03
CA ASP A 381 27.13 -19.60 -35.63
C ASP A 381 26.61 -20.92 -35.06
N GLY A 382 26.63 -22.01 -35.82
CA GLY A 382 26.21 -23.33 -35.36
C GLY A 382 24.71 -23.59 -35.50
N GLY A 383 23.91 -22.69 -36.07
CA GLY A 383 22.49 -22.91 -36.35
C GLY A 383 22.25 -24.12 -37.27
N THR A 384 21.10 -24.77 -37.13
CA THR A 384 20.69 -25.89 -38.00
C THR A 384 19.69 -25.43 -39.04
N TYR A 385 19.78 -25.99 -40.25
CA TYR A 385 18.97 -25.55 -41.39
C TYR A 385 18.22 -26.72 -42.02
N LYS A 386 16.99 -26.45 -42.48
CA LYS A 386 16.22 -27.38 -43.30
C LYS A 386 15.99 -26.82 -44.69
N ALA A 387 15.91 -27.69 -45.69
CA ALA A 387 15.61 -27.32 -47.06
C ALA A 387 14.11 -26.96 -47.21
N MET A 388 13.79 -25.79 -47.75
CA MET A 388 12.40 -25.39 -48.06
C MET A 388 11.90 -26.13 -49.31
N LEU A 389 11.46 -27.38 -49.09
CA LEU A 389 10.94 -28.28 -50.11
C LEU A 389 9.59 -28.84 -49.68
N ALA A 390 8.65 -28.99 -50.61
CA ALA A 390 7.45 -29.78 -50.41
C ALA A 390 7.57 -31.17 -51.06
N GLY A 391 6.90 -32.16 -50.50
CA GLY A 391 7.03 -33.58 -50.86
C GLY A 391 7.77 -34.39 -49.78
N GLY A 392 7.75 -35.72 -49.90
CA GLY A 392 8.48 -36.61 -48.96
C GLY A 392 8.04 -36.50 -47.49
N GLY A 393 6.80 -36.07 -47.24
CA GLY A 393 6.24 -35.84 -45.90
C GLY A 393 6.27 -34.38 -45.41
N ARG A 394 6.95 -33.49 -46.14
CA ARG A 394 7.02 -32.05 -45.86
C ARG A 394 6.01 -31.26 -46.69
N SER A 395 5.22 -30.38 -46.06
CA SER A 395 4.22 -29.54 -46.74
C SER A 395 3.94 -28.25 -45.99
N ALA A 396 3.70 -27.15 -46.71
CA ALA A 396 3.28 -25.87 -46.13
C ALA A 396 1.75 -25.76 -45.97
N ALA A 397 1.00 -26.31 -46.93
CA ALA A 397 -0.45 -26.19 -47.03
C ALA A 397 -1.09 -27.51 -47.52
N PRO A 398 -2.39 -27.77 -47.21
CA PRO A 398 -3.32 -26.92 -46.45
C PRO A 398 -3.05 -26.91 -44.94
N THR A 399 -2.37 -27.92 -44.42
CA THR A 399 -1.90 -27.98 -43.03
C THR A 399 -0.39 -28.19 -43.06
N PRO A 400 0.41 -27.36 -42.38
CA PRO A 400 1.84 -27.55 -42.30
C PRO A 400 2.19 -28.91 -41.66
N SER A 401 3.15 -29.61 -42.27
CA SER A 401 3.73 -30.87 -41.75
C SER A 401 5.24 -30.83 -42.02
N ASP A 402 6.04 -30.96 -40.96
CA ASP A 402 7.51 -30.76 -40.99
C ASP A 402 7.93 -29.51 -41.77
N TRP A 403 7.12 -28.46 -41.72
CA TRP A 403 7.36 -27.25 -42.50
C TRP A 403 8.51 -26.43 -41.90
N VAL A 404 9.23 -25.71 -42.75
CA VAL A 404 10.50 -25.08 -42.37
C VAL A 404 10.36 -23.64 -41.91
N LEU A 405 9.28 -22.97 -42.29
CA LEU A 405 9.00 -21.61 -41.85
C LEU A 405 8.14 -21.67 -40.57
N ALA A 406 8.47 -20.84 -39.58
CA ALA A 406 7.71 -20.58 -38.37
C ALA A 406 6.68 -19.45 -38.56
N ALA A 407 5.76 -19.31 -37.60
CA ALA A 407 4.73 -18.28 -37.61
C ALA A 407 5.28 -16.96 -37.08
N ASP A 408 4.73 -15.83 -37.56
CA ASP A 408 5.04 -14.48 -37.09
C ASP A 408 6.54 -14.14 -37.06
N THR A 409 7.29 -14.71 -38.02
CA THR A 409 8.76 -14.72 -38.05
C THR A 409 9.27 -13.93 -39.25
N LYS A 410 10.31 -13.11 -39.07
CA LYS A 410 11.02 -12.47 -40.19
C LYS A 410 12.20 -13.31 -40.65
N TYR A 411 12.47 -13.24 -41.95
CA TYR A 411 13.53 -14.00 -42.58
C TYR A 411 14.54 -13.07 -43.26
N PHE A 412 15.80 -13.27 -42.95
CA PHE A 412 16.91 -12.48 -43.44
C PHE A 412 17.88 -13.33 -44.24
N ARG A 413 18.55 -12.73 -45.23
CA ARG A 413 19.75 -13.35 -45.77
C ARG A 413 20.84 -13.37 -44.69
N PRO A 414 21.85 -14.26 -44.77
CA PRO A 414 23.03 -14.21 -43.90
C PRO A 414 23.75 -12.86 -43.87
N SER A 415 23.54 -12.00 -44.88
CA SER A 415 24.07 -10.65 -44.94
C SER A 415 23.27 -9.60 -44.13
N GLY A 416 22.19 -10.00 -43.45
CA GLY A 416 21.28 -9.09 -42.72
C GLY A 416 20.24 -8.40 -43.61
N VAL A 417 20.06 -8.81 -44.86
CA VAL A 417 19.04 -8.20 -45.74
C VAL A 417 17.69 -8.87 -45.50
N TYR A 418 16.69 -8.08 -45.13
CA TYR A 418 15.31 -8.54 -44.93
C TYR A 418 14.69 -9.06 -46.24
N ILE A 419 14.19 -10.29 -46.21
CA ILE A 419 13.57 -10.99 -47.36
C ILE A 419 12.05 -10.81 -47.32
N ALA A 420 11.43 -11.33 -46.26
CA ALA A 420 10.00 -11.30 -46.01
C ALA A 420 9.70 -11.87 -44.60
N GLY A 421 8.52 -11.59 -44.09
CA GLY A 421 7.98 -12.24 -42.90
C GLY A 421 6.86 -13.21 -43.20
N THR A 422 6.59 -14.08 -42.24
CA THR A 422 5.41 -14.95 -42.20
C THR A 422 4.41 -14.40 -41.20
N GLY A 423 3.12 -14.60 -41.46
CA GLY A 423 2.08 -14.45 -40.44
C GLY A 423 1.74 -15.81 -39.80
N PRO A 424 0.50 -16.01 -39.30
CA PRO A 424 0.11 -17.25 -38.62
C PRO A 424 0.07 -18.48 -39.54
N TYR A 425 0.10 -18.29 -40.86
CA TYR A 425 0.04 -19.36 -41.86
C TYR A 425 1.40 -19.90 -42.30
N VAL A 426 2.50 -19.47 -41.65
CA VAL A 426 3.86 -20.00 -41.87
C VAL A 426 4.33 -20.01 -43.33
N VAL A 427 3.86 -19.05 -44.13
CA VAL A 427 4.24 -18.87 -45.55
C VAL A 427 4.49 -17.41 -45.85
N PHE A 428 5.34 -17.12 -46.84
CA PHE A 428 5.54 -15.73 -47.26
C PHE A 428 4.32 -15.19 -47.99
N SER A 429 4.02 -13.92 -47.71
CA SER A 429 3.19 -13.11 -48.58
C SER A 429 4.03 -12.57 -49.73
N PHE A 430 3.45 -12.52 -50.93
CA PHE A 430 4.10 -11.92 -52.10
C PHE A 430 3.50 -10.54 -52.40
N PRO A 431 4.31 -9.57 -52.89
CA PRO A 431 5.73 -9.73 -53.21
C PRO A 431 6.64 -9.78 -51.97
N LEU A 432 7.78 -10.47 -52.08
CA LEU A 432 8.88 -10.40 -51.12
C LEU A 432 9.46 -8.97 -51.12
N VAL A 433 10.00 -8.54 -49.99
CA VAL A 433 10.70 -7.26 -49.86
C VAL A 433 12.02 -7.31 -50.63
N SER A 434 12.77 -8.40 -50.44
CA SER A 434 13.98 -8.69 -51.19
C SER A 434 13.96 -10.10 -51.76
N ALA A 435 14.66 -10.31 -52.87
CA ALA A 435 14.84 -11.65 -53.44
C ALA A 435 15.55 -12.54 -52.41
N VAL A 436 15.36 -13.86 -52.46
CA VAL A 436 16.11 -14.73 -51.54
C VAL A 436 17.60 -14.71 -51.89
N ASP A 437 17.92 -14.78 -53.19
CA ASP A 437 19.26 -14.54 -53.72
C ASP A 437 19.18 -13.97 -55.16
N PRO A 438 19.54 -12.69 -55.39
CA PRO A 438 19.43 -12.06 -56.70
C PRO A 438 20.43 -12.61 -57.74
N GLY A 439 21.50 -13.27 -57.29
CA GLY A 439 22.51 -13.89 -58.15
C GLY A 439 22.12 -15.29 -58.62
N VAL A 440 21.09 -15.89 -58.02
CA VAL A 440 20.67 -17.25 -58.32
C VAL A 440 19.40 -17.27 -59.19
N GLY A 441 19.46 -18.09 -60.25
CA GLY A 441 18.33 -18.38 -61.12
C GLY A 441 17.36 -19.36 -60.47
N ARG A 442 17.47 -20.64 -60.82
CA ARG A 442 16.51 -21.70 -60.43
C ARG A 442 16.85 -22.31 -59.07
N VAL A 443 15.85 -22.80 -58.35
CA VAL A 443 15.98 -23.44 -57.02
C VAL A 443 14.88 -24.48 -56.84
N TRP A 444 15.20 -25.65 -56.30
CA TRP A 444 14.19 -26.68 -56.04
C TRP A 444 13.23 -26.25 -54.93
N THR A 445 11.94 -26.52 -55.10
CA THR A 445 10.91 -26.17 -54.11
C THR A 445 9.85 -27.24 -53.96
N GLY A 446 9.43 -27.91 -55.04
CA GLY A 446 8.30 -28.84 -55.00
C GLY A 446 6.96 -28.18 -54.69
N LEU A 447 6.89 -26.85 -54.75
CA LEU A 447 5.71 -26.07 -54.39
C LEU A 447 4.95 -25.66 -55.66
N LEU A 448 3.63 -25.57 -55.54
CA LEU A 448 2.79 -24.80 -56.44
C LEU A 448 2.72 -23.33 -56.00
N ASN A 449 2.17 -22.47 -56.85
CA ASN A 449 2.00 -21.04 -56.59
C ASN A 449 0.99 -20.69 -55.47
N ASN A 450 0.43 -21.70 -54.81
CA ASN A 450 -0.47 -21.57 -53.66
C ASN A 450 0.11 -22.26 -52.41
N TRP A 451 1.42 -22.50 -52.38
CA TRP A 451 2.15 -23.18 -51.29
C TRP A 451 1.80 -24.66 -51.05
N THR A 452 0.90 -25.26 -51.83
CA THR A 452 0.65 -26.70 -51.77
C THR A 452 1.77 -27.49 -52.44
N ALA A 453 1.98 -28.73 -52.00
CA ALA A 453 2.94 -29.62 -52.64
C ALA A 453 2.52 -29.92 -54.09
N ALA A 454 3.45 -29.79 -55.02
CA ALA A 454 3.26 -30.23 -56.39
C ALA A 454 3.21 -31.77 -56.45
N GLY A 455 2.50 -32.31 -57.44
CA GLY A 455 2.52 -33.77 -57.71
C GLY A 455 3.89 -34.26 -58.18
N SER A 456 4.74 -33.38 -58.69
CA SER A 456 6.09 -33.68 -59.20
C SER A 456 7.15 -33.16 -58.23
N THR A 457 7.61 -34.02 -57.32
CA THR A 457 8.61 -33.73 -56.26
C THR A 457 9.79 -34.70 -56.30
N CYS A 458 10.18 -35.18 -57.49
CA CYS A 458 11.26 -36.16 -57.63
C CYS A 458 11.08 -37.41 -56.75
N ASP A 459 9.85 -37.95 -56.68
CA ASP A 459 9.50 -39.06 -55.80
C ASP A 459 9.88 -38.80 -54.33
N GLY A 460 9.38 -37.68 -53.78
CA GLY A 460 9.75 -37.23 -52.44
C GLY A 460 11.23 -36.90 -52.28
N TRP A 461 11.86 -36.40 -53.35
CA TRP A 461 13.28 -36.05 -53.44
C TRP A 461 14.23 -37.23 -53.29
N SER A 462 13.75 -38.44 -53.56
CA SER A 462 14.56 -39.67 -53.55
C SER A 462 14.85 -40.21 -54.95
N GLY A 463 14.05 -39.82 -55.94
CA GLY A 463 14.13 -40.30 -57.32
C GLY A 463 15.07 -39.48 -58.19
N GLU A 464 15.94 -40.17 -58.93
CA GLU A 464 16.91 -39.54 -59.83
C GLU A 464 16.58 -39.72 -61.32
N THR A 465 15.64 -40.60 -61.70
CA THR A 465 15.42 -40.96 -63.12
C THR A 465 13.95 -40.92 -63.52
N LEU A 466 13.65 -40.25 -64.65
CA LEU A 466 12.33 -40.18 -65.31
C LEU A 466 11.19 -39.57 -64.47
N VAL A 467 11.54 -38.83 -63.42
CA VAL A 467 10.60 -38.01 -62.63
C VAL A 467 10.98 -36.54 -62.74
N ASP A 468 9.98 -35.68 -62.54
CA ASP A 468 10.15 -34.22 -62.52
C ASP A 468 9.99 -33.67 -61.10
N GLY A 469 10.62 -32.52 -60.86
CA GLY A 469 10.51 -31.73 -59.63
C GLY A 469 10.06 -30.31 -59.95
N PHE A 470 9.23 -29.70 -59.11
CA PHE A 470 8.91 -28.28 -59.22
C PHE A 470 10.04 -27.40 -58.69
N TYR A 471 10.28 -26.28 -59.37
CA TYR A 471 11.30 -25.30 -59.02
C TYR A 471 10.75 -23.87 -59.07
N GLY A 472 11.40 -22.97 -58.34
CA GLY A 472 11.18 -21.52 -58.34
C GLY A 472 12.39 -20.74 -58.86
N LEU A 473 12.38 -19.43 -58.66
CA LEU A 473 13.46 -18.53 -59.04
C LEU A 473 13.92 -17.64 -57.87
N ALA A 474 15.11 -17.89 -57.32
CA ALA A 474 15.62 -17.18 -56.13
C ALA A 474 15.78 -15.67 -56.29
N SER A 475 15.93 -15.20 -57.53
CA SER A 475 16.06 -13.79 -57.90
C SER A 475 14.73 -13.03 -58.02
N ARG A 476 13.59 -13.72 -57.90
CA ARG A 476 12.26 -13.10 -58.07
C ARG A 476 11.68 -12.62 -56.74
N LEU A 477 10.86 -11.58 -56.82
CA LEU A 477 10.10 -11.04 -55.70
C LEU A 477 8.63 -11.50 -55.71
N ASP A 478 8.14 -11.99 -56.85
CA ASP A 478 6.76 -12.47 -57.00
C ASP A 478 6.67 -13.97 -56.71
N ILE A 479 5.46 -14.52 -56.88
CA ILE A 479 5.15 -15.94 -56.61
C ILE A 479 6.06 -16.93 -57.38
N LEU A 480 6.73 -16.46 -58.45
CA LEU A 480 7.70 -17.26 -59.21
C LEU A 480 8.95 -17.59 -58.39
N ALA A 481 9.17 -16.91 -57.25
CA ALA A 481 10.23 -17.26 -56.32
C ALA A 481 10.11 -18.70 -55.81
N ILE A 482 8.89 -19.23 -55.72
CA ILE A 482 8.63 -20.59 -55.25
C ILE A 482 8.14 -21.54 -56.35
N SER A 483 7.53 -21.05 -57.43
CA SER A 483 6.93 -21.93 -58.45
C SER A 483 6.89 -21.27 -59.82
N ILE A 484 7.68 -21.80 -60.77
CA ILE A 484 7.59 -21.43 -62.19
C ILE A 484 7.27 -22.63 -63.10
N GLY A 485 7.61 -23.85 -62.69
CA GLY A 485 7.35 -25.05 -63.47
C GLY A 485 8.12 -26.27 -62.96
N ALA A 486 8.17 -27.33 -63.77
CA ALA A 486 8.83 -28.58 -63.45
C ALA A 486 10.06 -28.83 -64.34
N SER A 487 11.07 -29.53 -63.80
CA SER A 487 12.25 -29.95 -64.55
C SER A 487 12.67 -31.37 -64.18
N SER A 488 13.38 -32.05 -65.08
CA SER A 488 13.84 -33.42 -64.86
C SER A 488 14.83 -33.49 -63.70
N CYS A 489 14.55 -34.40 -62.77
CA CYS A 489 15.38 -34.61 -61.58
C CYS A 489 16.77 -35.18 -61.90
N SER A 490 16.99 -35.70 -63.11
CA SER A 490 18.22 -36.41 -63.51
C SER A 490 19.32 -35.50 -64.09
N GLY A 491 18.93 -34.38 -64.72
CA GLY A 491 19.84 -33.52 -65.49
C GLY A 491 19.90 -32.07 -65.02
N ALA A 492 18.87 -31.60 -64.32
CA ALA A 492 18.86 -30.28 -63.72
C ALA A 492 19.63 -30.28 -62.40
N GLN A 493 20.56 -29.34 -62.23
CA GLN A 493 21.24 -29.10 -60.96
C GLN A 493 20.82 -27.75 -60.40
N TYR A 494 19.89 -27.75 -59.45
CA TYR A 494 19.42 -26.52 -58.81
C TYR A 494 19.81 -26.50 -57.32
N PRO A 495 20.19 -25.34 -56.78
CA PRO A 495 20.40 -25.17 -55.36
C PRO A 495 19.10 -25.31 -54.56
N LEU A 496 19.22 -25.23 -53.24
CA LEU A 496 18.13 -25.32 -52.27
C LEU A 496 18.00 -24.01 -51.50
N TYR A 497 16.77 -23.65 -51.16
CA TYR A 497 16.51 -22.71 -50.07
C TYR A 497 16.74 -23.42 -48.73
N CYS A 498 17.55 -22.84 -47.85
CA CYS A 498 17.89 -23.40 -46.54
C CYS A 498 17.46 -22.43 -45.45
N VAL A 499 16.53 -22.87 -44.61
CA VAL A 499 15.87 -22.07 -43.58
C VAL A 499 16.36 -22.50 -42.20
N GLU A 500 16.79 -21.54 -41.40
CA GLU A 500 17.16 -21.73 -40.00
C GLU A 500 15.99 -22.26 -39.18
N GLN A 501 16.25 -23.19 -38.26
CA GLN A 501 15.23 -23.85 -37.44
C GLN A 501 15.10 -23.24 -36.05
#